data_AF-A0A8B9MPQ8-F1
#
_entry.id   AF-A0A8B9MPQ8-F1
#
_cell.length_a   1.000
_cell.length_b   1.000
_cell.length_c   1.000
_cell.angle_alpha   90.00
_cell.angle_beta   90.00
_cell.angle_gamma   90.00
#
_symmetry.space_group_name_H-M   'P 1'
#
loop_
_entity.id
_entity.type
_entity.pdbx_description
1 polymer ?
#
loop_
_entity_poly.entity_id
_entity_poly.type
_entity_poly.pdbx_seq_one_letter_code
_entity_poly.pdbx_strand_id
1 'polypeptide(L)'
;MNFSLIQLSGFMDLLNFLLENLIDKHMTLGDNLKELGKAMAGIGETASERTGDLSFFSIEEAKTVIDYLNISLFKHYKLYEYLFHSPREELVISNEYVIELAQPAVPPFPALLEEGIPLDINSSFIISPTAAETESKGSDQEGYLEEPCPEAESFEAGAVAGVTAEDQKSAEGEISNEIIGNLEAEINEKLQMQEQLML
;
A
#
# COMPACT_ATOMS: atom_id res chain seq x y z
N MET A 1 11.43 -24.02 28.09
CA MET A 1 10.24 -24.75 28.54
C MET A 1 9.74 -25.59 27.38
N ASN A 2 9.18 -26.77 27.66
CA ASN A 2 8.55 -27.61 26.64
C ASN A 2 7.04 -27.55 26.85
N PHE A 3 6.32 -26.94 25.91
CA PHE A 3 4.87 -26.94 25.90
C PHE A 3 4.35 -28.26 25.34
N SER A 4 3.26 -28.76 25.91
CA SER A 4 2.49 -29.88 25.35
C SER A 4 1.76 -29.47 24.07
N LEU A 5 1.31 -30.46 23.29
CA LEU A 5 0.51 -30.20 22.08
C LEU A 5 -0.75 -29.38 22.38
N ILE A 6 -1.41 -29.66 23.51
CA ILE A 6 -2.62 -28.93 23.94
C ILE A 6 -2.29 -27.47 24.23
N GLN A 7 -1.20 -27.21 24.96
CA GLN A 7 -0.74 -25.86 25.27
C GLN A 7 -0.32 -25.09 24.01
N LEU A 8 0.32 -25.76 23.05
CA LEU A 8 0.66 -25.15 21.76
C LEU A 8 -0.58 -24.80 20.95
N SER A 9 -1.58 -25.70 20.88
CA SER A 9 -2.86 -25.40 20.24
C SER A 9 -3.52 -24.18 20.88
N GLY A 10 -3.62 -24.19 22.22
CA GLY A 10 -4.20 -23.08 22.96
C GLY A 10 -3.46 -21.76 22.82
N PHE A 11 -2.13 -21.81 22.67
CA PHE A 11 -1.35 -20.63 22.31
C PHE A 11 -1.71 -20.12 20.90
N MET A 12 -1.86 -21.01 19.91
CA MET A 12 -2.25 -20.64 18.56
C MET A 12 -3.66 -20.05 18.51
N ASP A 13 -4.59 -20.61 19.27
CA ASP A 13 -5.96 -20.08 19.40
C ASP A 13 -5.95 -18.68 20.03
N LEU A 14 -5.15 -18.48 21.09
CA LEU A 14 -4.95 -17.17 21.71
C LEU A 14 -4.32 -16.17 20.73
N LEU A 15 -3.29 -16.57 19.98
CA LEU A 15 -2.65 -15.70 18.99
C LEU A 15 -3.63 -15.31 17.89
N ASN A 16 -4.40 -16.27 17.38
CA ASN A 16 -5.44 -16.02 16.38
C ASN A 16 -6.48 -15.04 16.91
N PHE A 17 -6.98 -15.23 18.14
CA PHE A 17 -7.89 -14.31 18.80
C PHE A 17 -7.35 -12.86 18.85
N LEU A 18 -6.07 -12.69 19.21
CA LEU A 18 -5.46 -11.35 19.27
C LEU A 18 -5.27 -10.74 17.88
N LEU A 19 -4.97 -11.55 16.86
CA LEU A 19 -4.83 -11.10 15.49
C LEU A 19 -6.19 -10.73 14.88
N GLU A 20 -7.25 -11.49 15.12
CA GLU A 20 -8.62 -11.14 14.70
C GLU A 20 -9.08 -9.81 15.30
N ASN A 21 -8.77 -9.57 16.59
CA ASN A 21 -9.06 -8.29 17.23
C ASN A 21 -8.36 -7.12 16.51
N LEU A 22 -7.16 -7.35 16.00
CA LEU A 22 -6.39 -6.35 15.28
C LEU A 22 -6.89 -6.16 13.84
N ILE A 23 -7.07 -7.26 13.10
CA ILE A 23 -7.35 -7.26 11.65
C ILE A 23 -8.81 -6.93 11.37
N ASP A 24 -9.74 -7.64 12.02
CA ASP A 24 -11.16 -7.56 11.69
C ASP A 24 -11.88 -6.48 12.52
N LYS A 25 -11.49 -6.35 13.79
CA LYS A 25 -12.16 -5.44 14.74
C LYS A 25 -11.45 -4.09 14.87
N HIS A 26 -10.29 -3.91 14.23
CA HIS A 26 -9.48 -2.69 14.31
C HIS A 26 -9.22 -2.22 15.75
N MET A 27 -9.08 -3.15 16.70
CA MET A 27 -8.88 -2.79 18.10
C MET A 27 -7.54 -2.11 18.29
N THR A 28 -7.54 -1.06 19.10
CA THR A 28 -6.29 -0.43 19.57
C THR A 28 -5.50 -1.42 20.45
N LEU A 29 -4.18 -1.22 20.56
CA LEU A 29 -3.34 -2.02 21.45
C LEU A 29 -3.92 -2.11 22.87
N GLY A 30 -4.40 -0.97 23.41
CA GLY A 30 -4.96 -0.91 24.75
C GLY A 30 -6.23 -1.74 24.90
N ASP A 31 -7.10 -1.75 23.89
CA ASP A 31 -8.33 -2.54 23.94
C ASP A 31 -8.07 -4.04 23.75
N ASN A 32 -7.14 -4.40 22.86
CA ASN A 32 -6.74 -5.79 22.67
C ASN A 32 -6.03 -6.35 23.93
N LEU A 33 -5.25 -5.54 24.65
CA LEU A 33 -4.70 -5.92 25.96
C LEU A 33 -5.77 -6.16 27.02
N LYS A 34 -6.88 -5.40 27.01
CA LYS A 34 -8.01 -5.65 27.92
C LYS A 34 -8.66 -6.99 27.60
N GLU A 35 -8.85 -7.32 26.33
CA GLU A 35 -9.40 -8.60 25.90
C GLU A 35 -8.47 -9.77 26.25
N LEU A 36 -7.15 -9.61 26.05
CA LEU A 36 -6.17 -10.57 26.54
C LEU A 36 -6.29 -10.78 28.06
N GLY A 37 -6.38 -9.69 28.82
CA GLY A 37 -6.57 -9.74 30.27
C GLY A 37 -7.82 -10.51 30.68
N LYS A 38 -8.93 -10.33 29.96
CA LYS A 38 -10.18 -11.10 30.19
C LYS A 38 -10.02 -12.58 29.87
N ALA A 39 -9.39 -12.91 28.74
CA ALA A 39 -9.14 -14.29 28.32
C ALA A 39 -8.22 -15.04 29.31
N MET A 40 -7.22 -14.33 29.87
CA MET A 40 -6.25 -14.89 30.82
C MET A 40 -6.73 -14.87 32.28
N ALA A 41 -7.79 -14.12 32.61
CA ALA A 41 -8.31 -14.04 33.97
C ALA A 41 -8.96 -15.35 34.47
N GLY A 42 -9.04 -16.41 33.64
CA GLY A 42 -9.44 -17.77 34.04
C GLY A 42 -8.27 -18.68 34.46
N ILE A 43 -7.03 -18.23 34.34
CA ILE A 43 -5.84 -19.03 34.68
C ILE A 43 -5.70 -19.09 36.21
N GLY A 44 -5.97 -20.27 36.80
CA GLY A 44 -5.79 -20.56 38.23
C GLY A 44 -7.05 -20.71 39.06
N GLU A 45 -8.25 -20.57 38.48
CA GLU A 45 -9.52 -20.69 39.21
C GLU A 45 -10.20 -22.04 38.90
N THR A 46 -10.45 -22.85 39.94
CA THR A 46 -11.20 -24.10 39.80
C THR A 46 -12.69 -23.81 39.97
N ALA A 47 -13.47 -24.04 38.92
CA ALA A 47 -14.93 -23.93 38.85
C ALA A 47 -15.52 -22.50 38.90
N SER A 48 -15.70 -21.91 37.72
CA SER A 48 -16.82 -20.99 37.45
C SER A 48 -17.09 -20.97 35.95
N GLU A 49 -18.33 -20.69 35.55
CA GLU A 49 -18.85 -20.55 34.18
C GLU A 49 -18.15 -19.40 33.41
N ARG A 50 -16.84 -19.54 33.20
CA ARG A 50 -15.95 -18.47 32.79
C ARG A 50 -15.38 -18.82 31.44
N THR A 51 -15.64 -17.96 30.46
CA THR A 51 -15.22 -18.02 29.04
C THR A 51 -13.70 -18.09 28.81
N GLY A 52 -12.89 -18.19 29.87
CA GLY A 52 -11.42 -18.29 29.78
C GLY A 52 -10.99 -19.76 29.65
N ASP A 53 -10.84 -20.22 28.41
CA ASP A 53 -10.48 -21.62 28.08
C ASP A 53 -9.01 -21.97 28.39
N LEU A 54 -8.20 -21.01 28.83
CA LEU A 54 -6.74 -21.15 28.99
C LEU A 54 -6.29 -21.88 30.28
N SER A 55 -7.15 -22.68 30.90
CA SER A 55 -6.86 -23.38 32.16
C SER A 55 -5.68 -24.37 32.10
N PHE A 56 -5.21 -24.69 30.90
CA PHE A 56 -4.10 -25.61 30.63
C PHE A 56 -2.70 -24.97 30.76
N PHE A 57 -2.60 -23.66 30.98
CA PHE A 57 -1.33 -23.01 31.32
C PHE A 57 -1.14 -22.90 32.84
N SER A 58 0.07 -23.19 33.32
CA SER A 58 0.51 -22.77 34.64
C SER A 58 0.67 -21.25 34.70
N ILE A 59 0.79 -20.68 35.91
CA ILE A 59 1.03 -19.24 36.08
C ILE A 59 2.36 -18.83 35.43
N GLU A 60 3.41 -19.65 35.57
CA GLU A 60 4.72 -19.40 34.97
C GLU A 60 4.69 -19.49 33.44
N GLU A 61 3.95 -20.46 32.90
CA GLU A 61 3.74 -20.63 31.46
C GLU A 61 2.95 -19.46 30.88
N ALA A 62 1.87 -19.06 31.54
CA ALA A 62 1.06 -17.91 31.16
C ALA A 62 1.89 -16.62 31.12
N LYS A 63 2.75 -16.41 32.14
CA LYS A 63 3.70 -15.29 32.15
C LYS A 63 4.66 -15.36 30.97
N THR A 64 5.20 -16.54 30.67
CA THR A 64 6.11 -16.74 29.53
C THR A 64 5.42 -16.43 28.19
N VAL A 65 4.15 -16.82 28.04
CA VAL A 65 3.33 -16.51 26.87
C VAL A 65 3.09 -15.00 26.75
N ILE A 66 2.74 -14.31 27.85
CA ILE A 66 2.57 -12.85 27.85
C ILE A 66 3.88 -12.15 27.48
N ASP A 67 4.99 -12.57 28.07
CA ASP A 67 6.31 -12.01 27.79
C ASP A 67 6.67 -12.18 26.30
N TYR A 68 6.35 -13.34 25.72
CA TYR A 68 6.52 -13.58 24.28
C TYR A 68 5.64 -12.66 23.43
N LEU A 69 4.35 -12.53 23.75
CA LEU A 69 3.41 -11.67 23.01
C LEU A 69 3.85 -10.19 23.09
N ASN A 70 4.39 -9.76 24.24
CA ASN A 70 4.93 -8.42 24.42
C ASN A 70 6.09 -8.12 23.46
N ILE A 71 7.07 -9.02 23.36
CA ILE A 71 8.25 -8.79 22.50
C ILE A 71 7.99 -9.03 21.01
N SER A 72 6.92 -9.74 20.67
CA SER A 72 6.55 -10.08 19.29
C SER A 72 5.40 -9.20 18.79
N LEU A 73 4.16 -9.60 19.05
CA LEU A 73 2.95 -8.96 18.52
C LEU A 73 2.80 -7.51 19.00
N PHE A 74 2.86 -7.28 20.31
CA PHE A 74 2.53 -5.97 20.88
C PHE A 74 3.62 -4.92 20.63
N LYS A 75 4.89 -5.34 20.59
CA LYS A 75 6.01 -4.46 20.22
C LYS A 75 5.82 -3.83 18.83
N HIS A 76 5.25 -4.59 17.90
CA HIS A 76 5.08 -4.18 16.51
C HIS A 76 3.62 -3.87 16.16
N TYR A 77 2.76 -3.62 17.15
CA TYR A 77 1.33 -3.46 16.96
C TYR A 77 0.97 -2.39 15.93
N LYS A 78 1.60 -1.20 16.02
CA LYS A 78 1.39 -0.08 15.08
C LYS A 78 1.81 -0.43 13.65
N LEU A 79 2.87 -1.21 13.49
CA LEU A 79 3.31 -1.69 12.19
C LEU A 79 2.28 -2.64 11.58
N TYR A 80 1.73 -3.55 12.37
CA TYR A 80 0.68 -4.44 11.91
C TYR A 80 -0.64 -3.71 11.62
N GLU A 81 -1.03 -2.73 12.44
CA GLU A 81 -2.16 -1.83 12.15
C GLU A 81 -1.97 -1.15 10.78
N TYR A 82 -0.77 -0.65 10.48
CA TYR A 82 -0.48 -0.08 9.17
C TYR A 82 -0.51 -1.12 8.05
N LEU A 83 0.07 -2.30 8.25
CA LEU A 83 0.14 -3.35 7.23
C LEU A 83 -1.24 -3.86 6.79
N PHE A 84 -2.17 -3.99 7.75
CA PHE A 84 -3.50 -4.54 7.50
C PHE A 84 -4.50 -3.48 7.03
N HIS A 85 -4.30 -2.21 7.38
CA HIS A 85 -5.29 -1.17 7.13
C HIS A 85 -4.82 -0.05 6.20
N SER A 86 -3.52 0.03 5.90
CA SER A 86 -3.04 1.02 4.93
C SER A 86 -3.55 0.65 3.54
N PRO A 87 -4.09 1.62 2.78
CA PRO A 87 -4.33 1.41 1.35
C PRO A 87 -2.99 1.03 0.72
N ARG A 88 -2.97 -0.09 -0.01
CA ARG A 88 -1.83 -0.43 -0.85
C ARG A 88 -1.99 0.35 -2.15
N GLU A 89 -1.07 1.25 -2.41
CA GLU A 89 -0.95 1.87 -3.73
C GLU A 89 -0.53 0.78 -4.73
N GLU A 90 -1.52 0.20 -5.41
CA GLU A 90 -1.28 -0.70 -6.53
C GLU A 90 -0.84 0.16 -7.72
N LEU A 91 0.47 0.25 -7.94
CA LEU A 91 1.03 0.84 -9.16
C LEU A 91 0.74 -0.09 -10.34
N VAL A 92 -0.47 0.02 -10.91
CA VAL A 92 -0.81 -0.61 -12.18
C VAL A 92 -0.07 0.15 -13.29
N ILE A 93 1.14 -0.30 -13.61
CA ILE A 93 1.84 0.14 -14.83
C ILE A 93 1.10 -0.51 -16.00
N SER A 94 0.07 0.17 -16.49
CA SER A 94 -0.56 -0.15 -17.77
C SER A 94 0.38 0.28 -18.89
N ASN A 95 1.34 -0.59 -19.23
CA ASN A 95 2.05 -0.44 -20.49
C ASN A 95 1.08 -0.82 -21.63
N GLU A 96 0.37 0.17 -22.16
CA GLU A 96 -0.25 0.04 -23.48
C GLU A 96 0.87 -0.03 -24.50
N TYR A 97 1.27 -1.25 -24.87
CA TYR A 97 2.18 -1.45 -26.00
C TYR A 97 1.41 -1.14 -27.28
N VAL A 98 1.49 0.12 -27.73
CA VAL A 98 1.10 0.50 -29.09
C VAL A 98 2.12 -0.10 -30.05
N ILE A 99 1.89 -1.35 -30.47
CA ILE A 99 2.64 -1.95 -31.58
C ILE A 99 2.04 -1.33 -32.85
N GLU A 100 2.72 -0.34 -33.40
CA GLU A 100 2.40 0.18 -34.72
C GLU A 100 2.66 -0.93 -35.74
N LEU A 101 1.58 -1.60 -36.16
CA LEU A 101 1.67 -2.61 -37.20
C LEU A 101 2.01 -1.88 -38.50
N ALA A 102 3.23 -2.08 -39.02
CA ALA A 102 3.62 -1.55 -40.31
C ALA A 102 2.54 -1.89 -41.35
N GLN A 103 2.12 -0.90 -42.14
CA GLN A 103 1.15 -1.16 -43.21
C GLN A 103 1.70 -2.29 -44.09
N PRO A 104 0.87 -3.28 -44.48
CA PRO A 104 1.30 -4.35 -45.36
C PRO A 104 1.99 -3.74 -46.58
N ALA A 105 3.23 -4.14 -46.83
CA ALA A 105 3.94 -3.66 -48.01
C ALA A 105 3.06 -3.97 -49.23
N VAL A 106 2.63 -2.92 -49.93
CA VAL A 106 2.01 -3.09 -51.25
C VAL A 106 3.03 -3.86 -52.06
N PRO A 107 2.73 -5.09 -52.52
CA PRO A 107 3.71 -5.86 -53.24
C PRO A 107 4.15 -5.03 -54.45
N PRO A 108 5.47 -4.89 -54.70
CA PRO A 108 5.99 -4.07 -55.81
C PRO A 108 5.58 -4.61 -57.19
N PHE A 109 4.92 -5.76 -57.22
CA PHE A 109 4.41 -6.41 -58.40
C PHE A 109 2.90 -6.61 -58.26
N PRO A 110 2.12 -6.35 -59.33
CA PRO A 110 0.69 -6.64 -59.32
C PRO A 110 0.46 -8.13 -59.03
N ALA A 111 -0.71 -8.44 -58.45
CA ALA A 111 -1.09 -9.83 -58.18
C ALA A 111 -0.92 -10.70 -59.44
N LEU A 112 -0.35 -11.90 -59.28
CA LEU A 112 -0.16 -12.85 -60.37
C LEU A 112 -1.50 -13.10 -61.07
N LEU A 113 -1.52 -12.92 -62.38
CA LEU A 113 -2.72 -13.13 -63.21
C LEU A 113 -3.23 -14.56 -63.04
N GLU A 114 -4.54 -14.68 -62.82
CA GLU A 114 -5.25 -15.96 -62.82
C GLU A 114 -5.10 -16.62 -64.19
N GLU A 115 -4.54 -17.82 -64.23
CA GLU A 115 -4.24 -18.54 -65.47
C GLU A 115 -5.55 -18.89 -66.19
N GLY A 116 -5.82 -18.23 -67.31
CA GLY A 116 -7.01 -18.47 -68.12
C GLY A 116 -7.64 -17.27 -68.81
N ILE A 117 -7.14 -16.04 -68.58
CA ILE A 117 -7.68 -14.84 -69.23
C ILE A 117 -7.03 -14.64 -70.62
N PRO A 118 -7.82 -14.45 -71.70
CA PRO A 118 -7.33 -14.08 -73.03
C PRO A 118 -6.50 -12.78 -73.03
N LEU A 119 -5.38 -12.79 -73.78
CA LEU A 119 -4.34 -11.74 -73.77
C LEU A 119 -4.84 -10.34 -74.21
N ASP A 120 -5.90 -10.32 -75.02
CA ASP A 120 -6.58 -9.13 -75.54
C ASP A 120 -7.32 -8.35 -74.44
N ILE A 121 -7.84 -9.04 -73.43
CA ILE A 121 -8.49 -8.41 -72.27
C ILE A 121 -7.43 -7.73 -71.38
N ASN A 122 -6.29 -8.41 -71.14
CA ASN A 122 -5.21 -7.90 -70.29
C ASN A 122 -4.62 -6.58 -70.83
N SER A 123 -4.47 -6.47 -72.15
CA SER A 123 -3.85 -5.30 -72.79
C SER A 123 -4.66 -4.00 -72.61
N SER A 124 -5.94 -4.11 -72.28
CA SER A 124 -6.82 -2.95 -72.04
C SER A 124 -6.71 -2.35 -70.63
N PHE A 125 -6.21 -3.11 -69.65
CA PHE A 125 -6.08 -2.69 -68.25
C PHE A 125 -4.70 -2.13 -67.90
N ILE A 126 -3.74 -2.21 -68.83
CA ILE A 126 -2.44 -1.54 -68.71
C ILE A 126 -2.65 -0.06 -69.10
N ILE A 127 -3.37 0.68 -68.25
CA ILE A 127 -3.49 2.13 -68.35
C ILE A 127 -2.25 2.72 -67.66
N SER A 128 -1.41 3.43 -68.43
CA SER A 128 -0.31 4.23 -67.88
C SER A 128 -0.88 5.34 -66.97
N PRO A 129 -0.35 5.55 -65.75
CA PRO A 129 -0.93 6.54 -64.83
C PRO A 129 -0.68 7.97 -65.33
N THR A 130 -1.78 8.66 -65.66
CA THR A 130 -1.84 10.12 -65.81
C THR A 130 -1.94 10.78 -64.42
N ALA A 131 -1.18 11.85 -64.21
CA ALA A 131 -1.02 12.61 -62.98
C ALA A 131 -2.25 13.47 -62.59
N ALA A 132 -2.16 14.07 -61.38
CA ALA A 132 -2.95 15.17 -60.79
C ALA A 132 -4.26 14.74 -60.07
N GLU A 133 -4.68 15.31 -58.92
CA GLU A 133 -4.22 16.49 -58.17
C GLU A 133 -4.83 16.55 -56.75
N THR A 134 -4.18 17.37 -55.94
CA THR A 134 -4.47 18.05 -54.66
C THR A 134 -5.89 18.55 -54.39
N GLU A 135 -6.24 18.72 -53.10
CA GLU A 135 -6.81 19.92 -52.42
C GLU A 135 -7.48 19.52 -51.06
N SER A 136 -7.70 20.32 -50.01
CA SER A 136 -7.19 21.58 -49.44
C SER A 136 -8.14 22.02 -48.28
N LYS A 137 -7.58 22.32 -47.09
CA LYS A 137 -7.94 23.31 -46.01
C LYS A 137 -9.28 23.35 -45.21
N GLY A 138 -9.09 23.59 -43.89
CA GLY A 138 -9.65 24.69 -43.06
C GLY A 138 -10.55 24.27 -41.87
N SER A 139 -10.68 24.93 -40.71
CA SER A 139 -9.96 25.94 -39.88
C SER A 139 -10.76 26.12 -38.55
N ASP A 140 -10.03 26.25 -37.42
CA ASP A 140 -10.19 26.84 -36.06
C ASP A 140 -11.51 27.48 -35.51
N GLN A 141 -11.77 27.36 -34.18
CA GLN A 141 -11.79 28.47 -33.17
C GLN A 141 -12.29 28.06 -31.73
N GLU A 142 -11.79 28.80 -30.72
CA GLU A 142 -11.73 28.68 -29.24
C GLU A 142 -13.00 28.71 -28.35
N GLY A 143 -12.81 28.32 -27.07
CA GLY A 143 -13.62 28.76 -25.92
C GLY A 143 -13.10 28.30 -24.55
N TYR A 144 -12.50 29.21 -23.76
CA TYR A 144 -11.95 29.05 -22.40
C TYR A 144 -12.96 29.56 -21.34
N LEU A 145 -13.15 28.89 -20.19
CA LEU A 145 -13.60 29.48 -18.91
C LEU A 145 -13.22 28.57 -17.70
N GLU A 146 -12.88 29.21 -16.58
CA GLU A 146 -12.20 28.68 -15.37
C GLU A 146 -13.03 28.98 -14.08
N GLU A 147 -13.14 27.97 -13.19
CA GLU A 147 -13.38 27.93 -11.70
C GLU A 147 -14.52 28.73 -10.98
N PRO A 148 -14.81 28.57 -9.65
CA PRO A 148 -14.26 27.68 -8.57
C PRO A 148 -15.29 27.02 -7.58
N CYS A 149 -14.76 26.22 -6.63
CA CYS A 149 -15.39 25.66 -5.39
C CYS A 149 -15.61 26.70 -4.25
N PRO A 150 -16.39 26.35 -3.20
CA PRO A 150 -16.23 26.96 -1.88
C PRO A 150 -16.09 25.98 -0.68
N GLU A 151 -15.05 26.26 0.12
CA GLU A 151 -14.98 26.54 1.57
C GLU A 151 -15.66 25.71 2.69
N ALA A 152 -14.95 25.79 3.83
CA ALA A 152 -15.06 25.07 5.09
C ALA A 152 -16.07 25.64 6.10
N GLU A 153 -16.50 24.81 7.05
CA GLU A 153 -17.19 25.24 8.27
C GLU A 153 -16.49 24.73 9.54
N SER A 154 -16.54 25.57 10.57
CA SER A 154 -15.88 25.44 11.88
C SER A 154 -16.91 25.34 13.02
N PHE A 155 -16.44 25.39 14.29
CA PHE A 155 -17.13 25.35 15.62
C PHE A 155 -17.21 23.94 16.27
N GLU A 156 -17.00 23.70 17.57
CA GLU A 156 -16.80 24.54 18.77
C GLU A 156 -16.12 23.68 19.88
N ALA A 157 -15.57 24.33 20.92
CA ALA A 157 -14.87 23.75 22.06
C ALA A 157 -15.78 23.44 23.27
N GLY A 158 -15.42 22.43 24.08
CA GLY A 158 -16.00 22.14 25.39
C GLY A 158 -14.95 21.67 26.41
N ALA A 159 -14.83 22.41 27.51
CA ALA A 159 -13.76 22.40 28.50
C ALA A 159 -13.75 21.22 29.50
N VAL A 160 -12.57 20.84 30.03
CA VAL A 160 -12.32 20.60 31.46
C VAL A 160 -10.83 20.82 31.77
N ALA A 161 -10.59 21.53 32.86
CA ALA A 161 -9.30 22.02 33.35
C ALA A 161 -8.47 20.95 34.08
N GLY A 162 -7.15 21.07 33.99
CA GLY A 162 -6.23 20.69 35.07
C GLY A 162 -5.04 19.81 34.68
N VAL A 163 -4.01 20.40 34.07
CA VAL A 163 -2.56 20.17 34.31
C VAL A 163 -1.82 21.14 33.38
N THR A 164 -1.01 22.04 33.94
CA THR A 164 -0.20 22.97 33.16
C THR A 164 0.86 22.22 32.37
N ALA A 165 0.76 22.26 31.04
CA ALA A 165 1.57 21.54 30.08
C ALA A 165 2.97 22.15 29.82
N GLU A 166 3.42 23.10 30.64
CA GLU A 166 4.64 23.86 30.36
C GLU A 166 5.93 23.17 30.84
N ASP A 167 5.85 22.15 31.71
CA ASP A 167 7.05 21.58 32.36
C ASP A 167 7.39 20.12 31.96
N GLN A 168 6.78 19.59 30.89
CA GLN A 168 7.14 18.26 30.35
C GLN A 168 7.42 18.22 28.84
N LYS A 169 7.40 19.35 28.13
CA LYS A 169 7.60 19.38 26.67
C LYS A 169 9.03 19.70 26.23
N SER A 170 9.89 20.19 27.14
CA SER A 170 11.23 20.67 26.74
C SER A 170 12.24 19.55 26.52
N ALA A 171 12.14 18.42 27.24
CA ALA A 171 13.17 17.38 27.19
C ALA A 171 12.99 16.36 26.03
N GLU A 172 11.76 16.13 25.55
CA GLU A 172 11.52 15.18 24.42
C GLU A 172 11.79 15.80 23.04
N GLY A 173 11.59 17.11 22.89
CA GLY A 173 11.85 17.83 21.63
C GLY A 173 13.34 17.99 21.33
N GLU A 174 14.16 18.19 22.36
CA GLU A 174 15.60 18.45 22.20
C GLU A 174 16.35 17.22 21.69
N ILE A 175 16.07 16.05 22.26
CA ILE A 175 16.70 14.78 21.87
C ILE A 175 16.28 14.38 20.45
N SER A 176 15.02 14.60 20.07
CA SER A 176 14.51 14.26 18.74
C SER A 176 15.10 15.15 17.65
N ASN A 177 15.24 16.46 17.90
CA ASN A 177 15.81 17.40 16.94
C ASN A 177 17.31 17.20 16.75
N GLU A 178 18.04 16.82 17.81
CA GLU A 178 19.47 16.49 17.72
C GLU A 178 19.71 15.25 16.84
N ILE A 179 18.94 14.18 17.04
CA ILE A 179 19.07 12.94 16.25
C ILE A 179 18.75 13.21 14.77
N ILE A 180 17.70 13.98 14.48
CA ILE A 180 17.30 14.33 13.11
C ILE A 180 18.36 15.21 12.45
N GLY A 181 18.84 16.26 13.15
CA GLY A 181 19.86 17.17 12.61
C GLY A 181 21.19 16.46 12.31
N ASN A 182 21.59 15.53 13.17
CA ASN A 182 22.81 14.73 12.94
C ASN A 182 22.68 13.82 11.71
N LEU A 183 21.52 13.20 11.50
CA LEU A 183 21.26 12.36 10.34
C LEU A 183 21.24 13.16 9.03
N GLU A 184 20.60 14.34 9.03
CA GLU A 184 20.59 15.25 7.88
C GLU A 184 22.00 15.71 7.49
N ALA A 185 22.84 16.01 8.50
CA ALA A 185 24.23 16.38 8.28
C ALA A 185 25.05 15.23 7.67
N GLU A 186 24.89 13.99 8.17
CA GLU A 186 25.58 12.81 7.63
C GLU A 186 25.18 12.52 6.18
N ILE A 187 23.89 12.66 5.85
CA ILE A 187 23.39 12.47 4.47
C ILE A 187 24.00 13.53 3.54
N ASN A 188 24.01 14.80 3.94
CA ASN A 188 24.57 15.87 3.15
C ASN A 188 26.08 15.72 2.94
N GLU A 189 26.82 15.29 3.96
CA GLU A 189 28.26 15.01 3.85
C GLU A 189 28.54 13.87 2.86
N LYS A 190 27.78 12.77 2.95
CA LYS A 190 27.90 11.64 2.02
C LYS A 190 27.55 12.02 0.59
N LEU A 191 26.52 12.85 0.39
CA LEU A 191 26.14 13.35 -0.92
C LEU A 191 27.26 14.20 -1.51
N GLN A 192 27.84 15.11 -0.71
CA GLN A 192 28.93 15.98 -1.15
C GLN A 192 30.21 15.19 -1.49
N MET A 193 30.54 14.14 -0.72
CA MET A 193 31.64 13.23 -1.07
C MET A 193 31.37 12.49 -2.38
N GLN A 194 30.14 12.05 -2.63
CA GLN A 194 29.78 11.38 -3.88
C GLN A 194 29.88 12.32 -5.09
N GLU A 195 29.50 13.59 -4.94
CA GLU A 195 29.65 14.62 -5.98
C GLU A 195 31.13 14.92 -6.27
N GLN A 196 31.97 15.02 -5.24
CA GLN A 196 33.42 15.22 -5.41
C GLN A 196 34.12 14.02 -6.05
N LEU A 197 33.60 12.80 -5.85
CA LEU A 197 34.14 11.58 -6.45
C LEU A 197 33.73 11.40 -7.92
N MET A 198 32.71 12.15 -8.38
CA MET A 198 32.25 12.19 -9.77
C MET A 198 32.89 13.30 -10.62
N LEU A 199 33.76 14.14 -10.03
CA LEU A 199 34.58 15.14 -10.71
C LEU A 199 36.02 14.66 -10.88
#